data_AF-A0AAD7FM66-F1
#
_entry.id   AF-A0AAD7FM66-F1
#
_cell.length_a   1.000
_cell.length_b   1.000
_cell.length_c   1.000
_cell.angle_alpha   90.00
_cell.angle_beta   90.00
_cell.angle_gamma   90.00
#
_symmetry.space_group_name_H-M   'P 1'
#
loop_
_entity.id
_entity.type
_entity.pdbx_description
1 polymer ?
#
loop_
_entity_poly.entity_id
_entity_poly.type
_entity_poly.pdbx_seq_one_letter_code
_entity_poly.pdbx_strand_id
1 'polypeptide(L)'
;MQSNNVAVFWDYENCHSASQTSGYEVVNGIRTVALKFGSVKYFKAYMEMPDSDTPRSLSLRSELQSSGVSLTDCPHNGRKNVADQMIIVDMMAYAMDHPAPATLILISGDRDFAYAVAILRLRGYEVVLISLAAHISLKSQASVCLDWNALFPNARYTEPVSATPSPRVRRSSYFGDRLDENPSSSEAASAKDVHPRGSCVPAPAYSVPATPKRNVAAPTDHPDAATTEVPFSLPVLRPETPPLAGPSQLQPSGDHPPHFKVLIDILEKYRAKGVEKPLRSTVGVDLAGQTVYKDAGAKNFSQFIALAEQAKVVQLGGTSGSAWIALHRSLQ
;
A
#
# COMPACT_ATOMS: atom_id res chain seq x y z
N MET A 1 -23.27 32.50 12.51
CA MET A 1 -23.33 31.03 12.40
C MET A 1 -21.90 30.53 12.48
N GLN A 2 -21.56 29.65 13.42
CA GLN A 2 -20.23 29.04 13.44
C GLN A 2 -20.11 28.15 12.21
N SER A 3 -19.13 28.42 11.35
CA SER A 3 -18.79 27.56 10.23
C SER A 3 -18.20 26.28 10.80
N ASN A 4 -18.82 25.12 10.57
CA ASN A 4 -18.25 23.85 10.98
C ASN A 4 -16.87 23.66 10.34
N ASN A 5 -15.90 23.18 11.13
CA ASN A 5 -14.57 22.87 10.63
C ASN A 5 -14.54 21.43 10.11
N VAL A 6 -13.91 21.24 8.95
CA VAL A 6 -13.78 19.94 8.30
C VAL A 6 -12.30 19.57 8.20
N ALA A 7 -11.99 18.34 8.60
CA ALA A 7 -10.68 17.72 8.40
C ALA A 7 -10.79 16.49 7.51
N VAL A 8 -9.96 16.41 6.48
CA VAL A 8 -9.93 15.31 5.51
C VAL A 8 -8.67 14.48 5.72
N PHE A 9 -8.86 13.18 5.92
CA PHE A 9 -7.83 12.16 6.05
C PHE A 9 -8.01 11.16 4.93
N TRP A 10 -7.08 11.15 3.98
CA TRP A 10 -7.19 10.37 2.77
C TRP A 10 -6.13 9.28 2.69
N ASP A 11 -6.58 8.04 2.81
CA ASP A 11 -5.82 6.85 2.48
C ASP A 11 -5.77 6.69 0.95
N TYR A 12 -4.65 7.10 0.36
CA TYR A 12 -4.52 7.12 -1.10
C TYR A 12 -4.54 5.72 -1.70
N GLU A 13 -3.98 4.71 -1.01
CA GLU A 13 -3.93 3.32 -1.46
C GLU A 13 -5.30 2.63 -1.40
N ASN A 14 -6.17 3.05 -0.48
CA ASN A 14 -7.51 2.47 -0.44
C ASN A 14 -8.46 3.14 -1.46
N CYS A 15 -8.24 4.42 -1.74
CA CYS A 15 -9.06 5.22 -2.64
C CYS A 15 -8.20 6.05 -3.60
N HIS A 16 -7.46 5.38 -4.47
CA HIS A 16 -6.72 6.03 -5.55
C HIS A 16 -7.64 6.40 -6.72
N SER A 17 -7.27 7.46 -7.42
CA SER A 17 -7.97 7.89 -8.63
C SER A 17 -7.71 6.94 -9.80
N ALA A 18 -8.68 6.84 -10.70
CA ALA A 18 -8.51 6.12 -11.95
C ALA A 18 -7.33 6.71 -12.75
N SER A 19 -6.64 5.87 -13.53
CA SER A 19 -5.41 6.21 -14.27
C SER A 19 -5.54 7.30 -15.35
N GLN A 20 -6.63 8.05 -15.40
CA GLN A 20 -6.79 9.16 -16.33
C GLN A 20 -7.27 10.46 -15.66
N THR A 21 -7.60 10.43 -14.37
CA THR A 21 -8.09 11.61 -13.65
C THR A 21 -6.90 12.37 -13.04
N SER A 22 -6.86 13.69 -13.26
CA SER A 22 -5.83 14.55 -12.67
C SER A 22 -6.03 14.70 -11.16
N GLY A 23 -4.95 14.98 -10.42
CA GLY A 23 -5.02 15.31 -9.00
C GLY A 23 -5.92 16.52 -8.72
N TYR A 24 -5.95 17.49 -9.65
CA TYR A 24 -6.85 18.66 -9.55
C TYR A 24 -8.32 18.26 -9.51
N GLU A 25 -8.75 17.40 -10.44
CA GLU A 25 -10.14 16.94 -10.52
C GLU A 25 -10.54 16.11 -9.30
N VAL A 26 -9.64 15.23 -8.85
CA VAL A 26 -9.85 14.40 -7.64
C VAL A 26 -10.07 15.27 -6.42
N VAL A 27 -9.16 16.21 -6.18
CA VAL A 27 -9.22 17.10 -5.02
C VAL A 27 -10.42 18.04 -5.11
N ASN A 28 -10.80 18.50 -6.31
CA ASN A 28 -11.99 19.31 -6.49
C ASN A 28 -13.29 18.54 -6.17
N GLY A 29 -13.37 17.26 -6.55
CA GLY A 29 -14.48 16.37 -6.18
C GLY A 29 -14.59 16.19 -4.66
N ILE A 30 -13.48 15.86 -4.00
CA ILE A 30 -13.43 15.73 -2.54
C ILE A 30 -13.83 17.05 -1.86
N ARG A 31 -13.25 18.18 -2.32
CA ARG A 31 -13.55 19.51 -1.78
C ARG A 31 -15.02 19.88 -1.94
N THR A 32 -15.62 19.60 -3.09
CA THR A 32 -17.04 19.89 -3.36
C THR A 32 -17.95 19.19 -2.36
N VAL A 33 -17.62 17.95 -1.98
CA VAL A 33 -18.34 17.22 -0.94
C VAL A 33 -18.02 17.77 0.45
N ALA A 34 -16.74 17.98 0.77
CA ALA A 34 -16.30 18.46 2.07
C ALA A 34 -16.93 19.80 2.44
N LEU A 35 -17.09 20.71 1.47
CA LEU A 35 -17.71 22.03 1.65
C LEU A 35 -19.19 21.96 2.04
N LYS A 36 -19.88 20.83 1.81
CA LYS A 36 -21.26 20.61 2.30
C LYS A 36 -21.32 20.43 3.81
N PHE A 37 -20.21 20.00 4.42
CA PHE A 37 -20.10 19.79 5.87
C PHE A 37 -19.46 20.98 6.60
N GLY A 38 -18.72 21.83 5.89
CA GLY A 38 -18.12 23.04 6.48
C GLY A 38 -16.84 23.52 5.78
N SER A 39 -16.10 24.40 6.44
CA SER A 39 -14.83 24.93 5.93
C SER A 39 -13.72 23.90 6.14
N VAL A 40 -13.07 23.48 5.05
CA VAL A 40 -11.90 22.58 5.12
C VAL A 40 -10.73 23.31 5.77
N LYS A 41 -10.30 22.85 6.94
CA LYS A 41 -9.16 23.38 7.70
C LYS A 41 -7.94 22.47 7.65
N TYR A 42 -8.17 21.19 7.40
CA TYR A 42 -7.13 20.17 7.32
C TYR A 42 -7.43 19.26 6.14
N PHE A 43 -6.44 19.02 5.29
CA PHE A 43 -6.57 18.10 4.16
C PHE A 43 -5.24 17.41 3.95
N LYS A 44 -5.19 16.13 4.33
CA LYS A 44 -3.98 15.32 4.27
C LYS A 44 -4.22 14.02 3.51
N ALA A 45 -3.30 13.70 2.60
CA ALA A 45 -3.25 12.43 1.89
C ALA A 45 -2.03 11.64 2.34
N TYR A 46 -2.25 10.37 2.63
CA TYR A 46 -1.26 9.41 3.12
C TYR A 46 -0.98 8.43 1.98
N MET A 47 0.26 8.39 1.53
CA MET A 47 0.68 7.60 0.37
C MET A 47 2.12 7.16 0.53
N GLU A 48 2.49 6.03 -0.07
CA GLU A 48 3.88 5.64 -0.19
C GLU A 48 4.55 6.42 -1.33
N MET A 49 5.72 7.00 -1.07
CA MET A 49 6.64 7.42 -2.13
C MET A 49 7.16 6.18 -2.86
N PRO A 50 6.88 5.99 -4.17
CA PRO A 50 7.58 4.94 -4.90
C PRO A 50 9.08 5.24 -4.94
N ASP A 51 9.92 4.23 -4.72
CA ASP A 51 11.39 4.35 -4.81
C ASP A 51 11.88 4.82 -6.19
N SER A 52 11.04 4.65 -7.22
CA SER A 52 11.27 5.18 -8.56
C SER A 52 10.24 6.27 -8.88
N ASP A 53 10.72 7.51 -8.93
CA ASP A 53 9.93 8.66 -9.34
C ASP A 53 9.60 8.59 -10.84
N THR A 54 8.40 8.10 -11.16
CA THR A 54 7.87 8.21 -12.52
C THR A 54 7.42 9.66 -12.77
N PRO A 55 7.50 10.17 -14.02
CA PRO A 55 6.98 11.50 -14.35
C PRO A 55 5.50 11.66 -13.94
N ARG A 56 4.74 10.56 -14.00
CA ARG A 56 3.33 10.52 -13.63
C ARG A 56 3.13 10.68 -12.12
N SER A 57 3.90 9.98 -11.29
CA SER A 57 3.80 10.10 -9.83
C SER A 57 4.25 11.49 -9.36
N LEU A 58 5.30 12.04 -9.97
CA LEU A 58 5.74 13.42 -9.72
C LEU A 58 4.67 14.45 -10.10
N SER A 59 4.07 14.33 -11.29
CA SER A 59 2.97 15.21 -11.71
C SER A 59 1.81 15.13 -10.72
N LEU A 60 1.33 13.93 -10.39
CA LEU A 60 0.23 13.76 -9.44
C LEU A 60 0.52 14.45 -8.10
N ARG A 61 1.73 14.29 -7.55
CA ARG A 61 2.13 14.92 -6.28
C ARG A 61 2.09 16.44 -6.37
N SER A 62 2.64 16.99 -7.44
CA SER A 62 2.59 18.42 -7.73
C SER A 62 1.15 18.93 -7.82
N GLU A 63 0.27 18.19 -8.50
CA GLU A 63 -1.15 18.53 -8.66
C GLU A 63 -1.91 18.51 -7.32
N LEU A 64 -1.67 17.48 -6.48
CA LEU A 64 -2.27 17.37 -5.16
C LEU A 64 -1.81 18.51 -4.23
N GLN A 65 -0.50 18.78 -4.18
CA GLN A 65 0.06 19.86 -3.37
C GLN A 65 -0.42 21.23 -3.85
N SER A 66 -0.42 21.47 -5.16
CA SER A 66 -0.94 22.72 -5.75
C SER A 66 -2.45 22.88 -5.52
N SER A 67 -3.16 21.78 -5.28
CA SER A 67 -4.56 21.78 -4.86
C SER A 67 -4.74 21.96 -3.35
N GLY A 68 -3.68 22.23 -2.57
CA GLY A 68 -3.75 22.47 -1.13
C GLY A 68 -3.83 21.22 -0.25
N VAL A 69 -3.46 20.05 -0.79
CA VAL A 69 -3.38 18.80 -0.01
C VAL A 69 -1.98 18.67 0.59
N SER A 70 -1.91 18.45 1.90
CA SER A 70 -0.66 18.05 2.56
C SER A 70 -0.39 16.58 2.27
N LEU A 71 0.75 16.28 1.66
CA LEU A 71 1.16 14.89 1.40
C LEU A 71 1.98 14.39 2.58
N THR A 72 1.69 13.18 3.04
CA THR A 72 2.49 12.49 4.04
C THR A 72 2.93 11.15 3.54
N ASP A 73 4.23 11.03 3.49
CA ASP A 73 4.92 9.82 3.09
C ASP A 73 4.77 8.76 4.18
N CYS A 74 4.35 7.57 3.76
CA CYS A 74 4.13 6.42 4.61
C CYS A 74 5.07 5.28 4.20
N PRO A 75 6.40 5.42 4.38
CA PRO A 75 7.36 4.40 3.95
C PRO A 75 7.18 3.13 4.78
N HIS A 76 6.69 2.07 4.14
CA HIS A 76 6.31 0.87 4.90
C HIS A 76 7.41 -0.19 5.03
N ASN A 77 8.50 -0.17 4.25
CA ASN A 77 9.57 -1.18 4.31
C ASN A 77 9.04 -2.64 4.37
N GLY A 78 7.94 -2.91 3.65
CA GLY A 78 7.26 -4.21 3.64
C GLY A 78 6.32 -4.50 4.82
N ARG A 79 6.11 -3.55 5.74
CA ARG A 79 5.14 -3.62 6.83
C ARG A 79 3.76 -3.20 6.36
N LYS A 80 2.76 -3.99 6.68
CA LYS A 80 1.36 -3.62 6.40
C LYS A 80 0.89 -2.57 7.42
N ASN A 81 -0.13 -1.80 7.03
CA ASN A 81 -0.93 -0.94 7.91
C ASN A 81 -0.17 0.26 8.52
N VAL A 82 0.97 0.66 7.95
CA VAL A 82 1.71 1.85 8.41
C VAL A 82 0.88 3.12 8.17
N ALA A 83 0.30 3.25 6.98
CA ALA A 83 -0.60 4.36 6.66
C ALA A 83 -1.81 4.40 7.61
N ASP A 84 -2.42 3.26 7.91
CA ASP A 84 -3.56 3.17 8.83
C ASP A 84 -3.23 3.72 10.21
N GLN A 85 -2.07 3.33 10.76
CA GLN A 85 -1.62 3.81 12.06
C GLN A 85 -1.40 5.33 12.04
N MET A 86 -0.78 5.86 10.99
CA MET A 86 -0.54 7.30 10.84
C MET A 86 -1.86 8.07 10.74
N ILE A 87 -2.81 7.58 9.93
CA ILE A 87 -4.14 8.17 9.81
C ILE A 87 -4.86 8.17 11.15
N ILE A 88 -4.89 7.04 11.87
CA ILE A 88 -5.57 6.94 13.18
C ILE A 88 -4.95 7.91 14.18
N VAL A 89 -3.61 7.95 14.27
CA VAL A 89 -2.91 8.85 15.19
C VAL A 89 -3.23 10.31 14.85
N ASP A 90 -3.20 10.69 13.59
CA ASP A 90 -3.50 12.05 13.16
C ASP A 90 -4.98 12.42 13.36
N MET A 91 -5.92 11.50 13.15
CA MET A 91 -7.34 11.71 13.47
C MET A 91 -7.55 11.97 14.96
N MET A 92 -6.87 11.20 15.82
CA MET A 92 -6.94 11.36 17.28
C MET A 92 -6.26 12.65 17.72
N ALA A 93 -5.09 12.98 17.17
CA ALA A 93 -4.38 14.23 17.46
C ALA A 93 -5.22 15.45 17.05
N TYR A 94 -5.81 15.43 15.84
CA TYR A 94 -6.74 16.48 15.41
C TYR A 94 -7.90 16.63 16.40
N ALA A 95 -8.51 15.52 16.85
CA ALA A 95 -9.60 15.54 17.81
C ALA A 95 -9.18 15.97 19.23
N MET A 96 -7.90 15.87 19.59
CA MET A 96 -7.37 16.42 20.84
C MET A 96 -7.24 17.94 20.77
N ASP A 97 -6.80 18.46 19.63
CA ASP A 97 -6.55 19.89 19.45
C ASP A 97 -7.83 20.68 19.09
N HIS A 98 -8.84 20.02 18.53
CA HIS A 98 -10.06 20.65 18.02
C HIS A 98 -11.30 20.00 18.65
N PRO A 99 -11.81 20.51 19.79
CA PRO A 99 -12.95 19.90 20.48
C PRO A 99 -14.21 19.87 19.62
N ALA A 100 -15.05 18.86 19.84
CA ALA A 100 -16.35 18.74 19.18
C ALA A 100 -17.25 19.97 19.45
N PRO A 101 -18.12 20.37 18.49
CA PRO A 101 -18.42 19.68 17.23
C PRO A 101 -17.44 20.01 16.09
N ALA A 102 -17.01 18.98 15.37
CA ALA A 102 -16.29 19.10 14.10
C ALA A 102 -16.58 17.88 13.21
N THR A 103 -16.37 18.02 11.90
CA THR A 103 -16.56 16.93 10.93
C THR A 103 -15.21 16.38 10.49
N LEU A 104 -15.07 15.06 10.58
CA LEU A 104 -13.91 14.33 10.09
C LEU A 104 -14.34 13.53 8.86
N ILE A 105 -13.66 13.75 7.74
CA ILE A 105 -13.85 12.98 6.52
C ILE A 105 -12.73 11.96 6.44
N LEU A 106 -13.08 10.69 6.55
CA LEU A 106 -12.18 9.57 6.31
C LEU A 106 -12.43 9.05 4.89
N ILE A 107 -11.39 9.06 4.06
CA ILE A 107 -11.42 8.45 2.73
C ILE A 107 -10.63 7.14 2.81
N SER A 108 -11.33 6.05 3.07
CA SER A 108 -10.79 4.68 3.11
C SER A 108 -11.96 3.68 3.16
N GLY A 109 -11.68 2.41 2.90
CA GLY A 109 -12.59 1.28 3.03
C GLY A 109 -12.17 0.25 4.07
N ASP A 110 -11.02 0.45 4.73
CA ASP A 110 -10.43 -0.55 5.63
C ASP A 110 -11.19 -0.68 6.96
N ARG A 111 -11.48 -1.93 7.34
CA ARG A 111 -12.16 -2.25 8.60
C ARG A 111 -11.34 -1.82 9.82
N ASP A 112 -10.03 -1.67 9.70
CA ASP A 112 -9.13 -1.37 10.82
C ASP A 112 -9.37 0.05 11.39
N PHE A 113 -10.00 0.95 10.62
CA PHE A 113 -10.44 2.26 11.10
C PHE A 113 -11.74 2.22 11.94
N ALA A 114 -12.50 1.11 11.93
CA ALA A 114 -13.85 1.08 12.48
C ALA A 114 -13.90 1.45 13.97
N TYR A 115 -12.93 0.98 14.76
CA TYR A 115 -12.88 1.30 16.19
C TYR A 115 -12.55 2.79 16.42
N ALA A 116 -11.59 3.35 15.69
CA ALA A 116 -11.26 4.77 15.78
C ALA A 116 -12.46 5.66 15.47
N VAL A 117 -13.19 5.34 14.39
CA VAL A 117 -14.42 6.04 13.98
C VAL A 117 -15.49 5.96 15.07
N ALA A 118 -15.70 4.78 15.68
CA ALA A 118 -16.67 4.62 16.77
C ALA A 118 -16.34 5.52 17.97
N ILE A 119 -15.06 5.56 18.39
CA ILE A 119 -14.61 6.38 19.51
C ILE A 119 -14.80 7.87 19.21
N LEU A 120 -14.48 8.33 18.00
CA LEU A 120 -14.66 9.73 17.61
C LEU A 120 -16.14 10.13 17.62
N ARG A 121 -17.04 9.27 17.14
CA ARG A 121 -18.49 9.56 17.22
C ARG A 121 -19.01 9.59 18.65
N LEU A 122 -18.53 8.72 19.53
CA LEU A 122 -18.86 8.80 20.97
C LEU A 122 -18.40 10.11 21.61
N ARG A 123 -17.39 10.78 21.04
CA ARG A 123 -16.88 12.09 21.47
C ARG A 123 -17.61 13.27 20.82
N GLY A 124 -18.64 13.03 20.00
CA GLY A 124 -19.46 14.08 19.38
C GLY A 124 -18.93 14.59 18.04
N TYR A 125 -17.96 13.92 17.43
CA TYR A 125 -17.54 14.22 16.05
C TYR A 125 -18.52 13.60 15.05
N GLU A 126 -18.79 14.32 13.95
CA GLU A 126 -19.42 13.75 12.78
C GLU A 126 -18.35 13.10 11.91
N VAL A 127 -18.50 11.81 11.59
CA VAL A 127 -17.53 11.13 10.70
C VAL A 127 -18.19 10.78 9.38
N VAL A 128 -17.71 11.40 8.30
CA VAL A 128 -18.13 11.12 6.92
C VAL A 128 -17.12 10.14 6.32
N LEU A 129 -17.62 8.99 5.87
CA LEU A 129 -16.84 7.98 5.19
C LEU A 129 -17.00 8.13 3.67
N ILE A 130 -15.90 8.24 2.95
CA ILE A 130 -15.86 8.14 1.49
C ILE A 130 -15.08 6.88 1.13
N SER A 131 -15.65 6.00 0.31
CA SER A 131 -15.00 4.72 -0.01
C SER A 131 -15.37 4.19 -1.40
N LEU A 132 -14.46 3.50 -2.08
CA LEU A 132 -14.76 2.64 -3.24
C LEU A 132 -15.55 1.39 -2.82
N ALA A 133 -15.06 0.72 -1.78
CA ALA A 133 -15.72 -0.40 -1.12
C ALA A 133 -15.28 -0.40 0.35
N ALA A 134 -16.24 -0.38 1.28
CA ALA A 134 -15.95 -0.42 2.71
C ALA A 134 -16.57 -1.63 3.38
N HIS A 135 -15.83 -2.21 4.34
CA HIS A 135 -16.34 -3.29 5.19
C HIS A 135 -17.55 -2.83 6.01
N ILE A 136 -18.49 -3.74 6.27
CA ILE A 136 -19.74 -3.41 6.99
C ILE A 136 -19.48 -2.82 8.37
N SER A 137 -18.46 -3.31 9.09
CA SER A 137 -18.10 -2.78 10.40
C SER A 137 -17.73 -1.29 10.36
N LEU A 138 -17.00 -0.84 9.33
CA LEU A 138 -16.64 0.57 9.17
C LEU A 138 -17.86 1.41 8.82
N LYS A 139 -18.67 0.95 7.84
CA LYS A 139 -19.90 1.63 7.42
C LYS A 139 -20.87 1.85 8.58
N SER A 140 -21.07 0.83 9.41
CA SER A 140 -21.95 0.91 10.58
C SER A 140 -21.48 1.93 11.63
N GLN A 141 -20.18 2.23 11.66
CA GLN A 141 -19.63 3.25 12.56
C GLN A 141 -19.61 4.64 11.94
N ALA A 142 -19.74 4.85 10.64
CA ALA A 142 -19.75 6.22 10.08
C ALA A 142 -21.08 6.95 10.36
N SER A 143 -21.05 8.29 10.44
CA SER A 143 -22.27 9.11 10.48
C SER A 143 -22.93 9.21 9.10
N VAL A 144 -22.11 9.33 8.05
CA VAL A 144 -22.54 9.40 6.65
C VAL A 144 -21.59 8.54 5.82
N CYS A 145 -22.10 7.80 4.84
CA CYS A 145 -21.30 7.03 3.88
C CYS A 145 -21.55 7.57 2.46
N LEU A 146 -20.47 7.83 1.72
CA LEU A 146 -20.49 8.29 0.34
C LEU A 146 -19.65 7.36 -0.53
N ASP A 147 -20.12 7.12 -1.76
CA ASP A 147 -19.35 6.38 -2.76
C ASP A 147 -18.29 7.30 -3.37
N TRP A 148 -17.03 6.82 -3.40
CA TRP A 148 -15.92 7.51 -4.03
C TRP A 148 -16.20 7.86 -5.49
N ASN A 149 -16.83 6.97 -6.25
CA ASN A 149 -17.05 7.23 -7.66
C ASN A 149 -18.16 8.27 -7.91
N ALA A 150 -19.08 8.42 -6.97
CA ALA A 150 -20.12 9.45 -7.04
C ALA A 150 -19.55 10.88 -6.88
N LEU A 151 -18.28 11.03 -6.47
CA LEU A 151 -17.57 12.30 -6.49
C LEU A 151 -17.29 12.81 -7.90
N PHE A 152 -17.35 11.93 -8.90
CA PHE A 152 -16.99 12.23 -10.29
C PHE A 152 -18.14 11.90 -11.27
N PRO A 153 -19.30 12.58 -11.19
CA PRO A 153 -20.46 12.28 -12.03
C PRO A 153 -20.18 12.34 -13.54
N ASN A 154 -19.14 13.09 -13.95
CA ASN A 154 -18.75 13.29 -15.34
C ASN A 154 -17.54 12.44 -15.77
N ALA A 155 -16.93 11.67 -14.85
CA ALA A 155 -15.90 10.71 -15.23
C ALA A 155 -16.60 9.58 -16.00
N ARG A 156 -16.34 9.50 -17.30
CA ARG A 156 -16.89 8.45 -18.16
C ARG A 156 -16.48 7.10 -17.58
N TYR A 157 -17.41 6.42 -16.92
CA TYR A 157 -17.27 5.01 -16.58
C TYR A 157 -17.05 4.25 -17.89
N THR A 158 -15.82 3.83 -18.16
CA THR A 158 -15.59 2.74 -19.10
C THR A 158 -15.95 1.48 -18.35
N GLU A 159 -17.17 0.98 -18.59
CA GLU A 159 -17.60 -0.35 -18.16
C GLU A 159 -16.48 -1.37 -18.46
N PRO A 160 -16.11 -2.25 -17.51
CA PRO A 160 -15.27 -3.38 -17.81
C PRO A 160 -15.99 -4.25 -18.85
N VAL A 161 -15.35 -4.47 -20.00
CA VAL A 161 -15.88 -5.29 -21.10
C VAL A 161 -16.27 -6.66 -20.53
N SER A 162 -17.57 -6.83 -20.33
CA SER A 162 -18.17 -8.09 -19.92
C SER A 162 -17.92 -9.09 -21.03
N ALA A 163 -17.20 -10.17 -20.71
CA ALA A 163 -17.04 -11.31 -21.59
C ALA A 163 -18.43 -11.78 -22.05
N THR A 164 -18.64 -11.75 -23.36
CA THR A 164 -19.85 -12.21 -24.03
C THR A 164 -20.16 -13.66 -23.64
N PRO A 165 -21.37 -13.98 -23.16
CA PRO A 165 -21.83 -15.35 -23.14
C PRO A 165 -22.31 -15.73 -24.55
N SER A 166 -21.73 -16.80 -25.12
CA SER A 166 -22.18 -17.42 -26.36
C SER A 166 -23.67 -17.84 -26.30
N PRO A 167 -24.38 -17.84 -27.45
CA PRO A 167 -25.81 -18.12 -27.48
C PRO A 167 -26.06 -19.61 -27.26
N ARG A 168 -26.76 -19.96 -26.18
CA ARG A 168 -27.34 -21.29 -26.00
C ARG A 168 -28.76 -21.34 -26.56
N VAL A 169 -28.97 -22.40 -27.32
CA VAL A 169 -30.17 -22.80 -28.06
C VAL A 169 -31.41 -22.88 -27.18
N ARG A 170 -32.53 -22.46 -27.77
CA ARG A 170 -33.91 -22.52 -27.27
C ARG A 170 -34.29 -23.85 -26.64
N ARG A 171 -35.08 -23.80 -25.56
CA ARG A 171 -36.29 -24.62 -25.46
C ARG A 171 -37.39 -23.90 -24.67
N SER A 172 -38.56 -23.88 -25.31
CA SER A 172 -39.87 -23.47 -24.85
C SER A 172 -40.35 -24.34 -23.67
N SER A 173 -41.14 -23.79 -22.74
CA SER A 173 -42.59 -24.08 -22.62
C SER A 173 -43.19 -23.87 -21.20
N TYR A 174 -44.47 -23.45 -21.20
CA TYR A 174 -45.49 -23.40 -20.14
C TYR A 174 -45.30 -22.31 -19.05
N PHE A 175 -46.08 -21.22 -18.94
CA PHE A 175 -47.54 -21.01 -18.73
C PHE A 175 -48.14 -21.69 -17.49
N GLY A 176 -48.66 -20.85 -16.58
CA GLY A 176 -49.43 -21.16 -15.37
C GLY A 176 -48.70 -20.72 -14.09
N ASP A 177 -49.27 -20.06 -13.10
CA ASP A 177 -50.62 -19.54 -12.89
C ASP A 177 -50.58 -18.58 -11.65
N ARG A 178 -51.62 -17.76 -11.56
CA ARG A 178 -52.18 -16.88 -10.51
C ARG A 178 -51.68 -16.96 -9.04
N LEU A 179 -51.44 -15.79 -8.40
CA LEU A 179 -52.26 -15.02 -7.42
C LEU A 179 -52.00 -15.39 -5.94
N ASP A 180 -51.59 -14.42 -5.12
CA ASP A 180 -52.43 -13.90 -4.02
C ASP A 180 -51.81 -12.69 -3.28
N GLU A 181 -52.71 -11.83 -2.83
CA GLU A 181 -52.59 -10.57 -2.08
C GLU A 181 -52.11 -10.75 -0.62
N ASN A 182 -51.14 -9.97 -0.12
CA ASN A 182 -51.29 -8.72 0.70
C ASN A 182 -51.34 -8.99 2.24
N PRO A 183 -51.37 -8.00 3.17
CA PRO A 183 -50.24 -7.58 4.02
C PRO A 183 -50.56 -7.55 5.54
N SER A 184 -49.87 -6.69 6.33
CA SER A 184 -50.12 -6.26 7.74
C SER A 184 -49.27 -6.97 8.81
N SER A 185 -48.79 -6.39 9.93
CA SER A 185 -48.55 -5.04 10.48
C SER A 185 -48.02 -5.20 11.92
N SER A 186 -47.17 -4.25 12.39
CA SER A 186 -47.02 -3.72 13.79
C SER A 186 -46.68 -4.71 14.93
N GLU A 187 -46.12 -4.44 16.13
CA GLU A 187 -45.88 -3.34 17.09
C GLU A 187 -44.62 -3.76 17.92
N ALA A 188 -43.68 -2.90 18.32
CA ALA A 188 -43.60 -2.05 19.53
C ALA A 188 -43.70 -2.75 20.93
N ALA A 189 -42.64 -2.62 21.75
CA ALA A 189 -42.58 -2.50 23.23
C ALA A 189 -41.11 -2.67 23.69
N SER A 190 -40.59 -2.17 24.82
CA SER A 190 -40.85 -1.05 25.74
C SER A 190 -39.66 -1.04 26.74
N ALA A 191 -39.37 0.12 27.33
CA ALA A 191 -38.23 0.44 28.20
C ALA A 191 -38.38 -0.04 29.67
N LYS A 192 -37.25 -0.10 30.43
CA LYS A 192 -37.19 0.10 31.91
C LYS A 192 -35.82 0.64 32.41
N ASP A 193 -35.90 1.75 33.17
CA ASP A 193 -35.17 2.26 34.38
C ASP A 193 -33.63 2.05 34.53
N VAL A 194 -32.71 3.00 34.84
CA VAL A 194 -32.56 4.22 35.69
C VAL A 194 -31.92 4.00 37.11
N HIS A 195 -30.59 4.27 37.18
CA HIS A 195 -29.76 4.98 38.22
C HIS A 195 -29.56 4.41 39.67
N PRO A 196 -28.61 4.92 40.52
CA PRO A 196 -27.34 5.68 40.31
C PRO A 196 -26.13 5.38 41.28
N ARG A 197 -25.05 6.15 41.08
CA ARG A 197 -23.99 6.65 42.01
C ARG A 197 -22.64 5.90 42.13
N GLY A 198 -21.56 6.67 41.95
CA GLY A 198 -20.19 6.33 42.38
C GLY A 198 -19.15 7.32 41.84
N SER A 199 -18.88 8.37 42.61
CA SER A 199 -17.96 9.50 42.35
C SER A 199 -16.47 9.12 42.39
N CYS A 200 -15.69 9.74 41.49
CA CYS A 200 -14.41 10.48 41.67
C CYS A 200 -13.45 10.05 42.81
N VAL A 201 -12.15 9.78 42.54
CA VAL A 201 -10.94 10.66 42.73
C VAL A 201 -9.67 9.99 42.08
N PRO A 202 -8.42 10.53 42.06
CA PRO A 202 -7.65 10.73 40.82
C PRO A 202 -6.29 9.97 40.76
N ALA A 203 -5.59 10.16 39.64
CA ALA A 203 -4.26 9.61 39.31
C ALA A 203 -3.10 10.21 40.14
N PRO A 204 -2.00 9.47 40.38
CA PRO A 204 -0.78 10.03 40.93
C PRO A 204 0.08 10.68 39.84
N ALA A 205 0.51 11.91 40.12
CA ALA A 205 1.48 12.67 39.36
C ALA A 205 2.86 12.01 39.42
N TYR A 206 3.48 11.79 38.26
CA TYR A 206 4.92 11.52 38.16
C TYR A 206 5.63 12.70 37.51
N SER A 207 6.49 13.29 38.32
CA SER A 207 7.41 14.38 38.07
C SER A 207 8.50 14.03 37.06
N VAL A 208 8.73 14.94 36.12
CA VAL A 208 9.85 14.96 35.16
C VAL A 208 11.10 15.56 35.84
N PRO A 209 12.30 15.00 35.64
CA PRO A 209 13.53 15.76 35.80
C PRO A 209 14.16 16.14 34.45
N ALA A 210 14.82 17.29 34.51
CA ALA A 210 15.28 18.15 33.44
C ALA A 210 16.43 17.61 32.57
N THR A 211 16.56 18.26 31.42
CA THR A 211 17.71 18.26 30.50
C THR A 211 18.99 18.85 31.13
N PRO A 212 20.14 18.59 30.50
CA PRO A 212 21.09 19.67 30.28
C PRO A 212 21.44 19.86 28.80
N LYS A 213 21.61 21.14 28.45
CA LYS A 213 21.98 21.70 27.14
C LYS A 213 23.50 21.66 26.89
N ARG A 214 23.84 21.93 25.61
CA ARG A 214 25.07 22.56 25.05
C ARG A 214 26.27 21.63 24.78
N ASN A 215 27.07 21.75 23.70
CA ASN A 215 27.36 22.79 22.69
C ASN A 215 27.70 22.08 21.34
N VAL A 216 27.24 22.52 20.16
CA VAL A 216 27.87 23.49 19.23
C VAL A 216 29.40 23.40 19.11
N ALA A 217 29.91 22.86 18.00
CA ALA A 217 30.71 23.58 16.98
C ALA A 217 31.42 22.60 16.02
N ALA A 218 31.20 22.77 14.71
CA ALA A 218 32.17 22.43 13.67
C ALA A 218 33.28 23.50 13.64
N PRO A 219 34.46 23.22 13.06
CA PRO A 219 34.69 23.76 11.72
C PRO A 219 35.57 22.89 10.79
N THR A 220 35.48 23.31 9.53
CA THR A 220 36.22 22.98 8.31
C THR A 220 37.74 23.10 8.40
N ASP A 221 38.49 22.25 7.69
CA ASP A 221 39.26 22.58 6.48
C ASP A 221 40.41 21.57 6.21
N HIS A 222 40.41 21.05 4.98
CA HIS A 222 41.58 20.54 4.25
C HIS A 222 42.38 21.73 3.66
N PRO A 223 43.54 21.60 2.99
CA PRO A 223 44.29 20.39 2.58
C PRO A 223 45.80 20.45 2.90
N ASP A 224 46.52 19.34 2.73
CA ASP A 224 47.79 19.41 1.99
C ASP A 224 48.29 18.05 1.50
N ALA A 225 48.95 18.12 0.36
CA ALA A 225 49.44 17.03 -0.47
C ALA A 225 50.73 16.39 0.07
N ALA A 226 50.89 15.08 -0.13
CA ALA A 226 52.21 14.48 -0.33
C ALA A 226 52.12 13.13 -1.04
N THR A 227 52.74 13.13 -2.21
CA THR A 227 53.08 12.07 -3.16
C THR A 227 53.84 10.90 -2.50
N THR A 228 53.50 9.65 -2.81
CA THR A 228 54.49 8.55 -2.84
C THR A 228 54.05 7.45 -3.80
N GLU A 229 55.07 6.86 -4.44
CA GLU A 229 55.08 6.24 -5.76
C GLU A 229 54.61 4.78 -5.81
N VAL A 230 54.19 4.39 -7.02
CA VAL A 230 53.96 3.01 -7.48
C VAL A 230 55.15 2.54 -8.31
N PRO A 231 55.58 1.28 -8.21
CA PRO A 231 56.33 0.64 -9.27
C PRO A 231 55.45 -0.31 -10.12
N PHE A 232 55.73 -0.17 -11.39
CA PHE A 232 55.20 -0.81 -12.60
C PHE A 232 55.48 -2.32 -12.66
N SER A 233 54.58 -3.11 -13.27
CA SER A 233 54.89 -4.32 -14.06
C SER A 233 53.68 -4.84 -14.84
N LEU A 234 53.81 -4.92 -16.17
CA LEU A 234 52.92 -5.61 -17.13
C LEU A 234 53.47 -7.02 -17.42
N PRO A 235 52.63 -7.96 -17.90
CA PRO A 235 52.92 -8.46 -19.25
C PRO A 235 51.69 -8.84 -20.13
N VAL A 236 51.80 -8.39 -21.39
CA VAL A 236 51.61 -9.12 -22.67
C VAL A 236 50.23 -9.67 -23.06
N LEU A 237 49.63 -9.00 -24.06
CA LEU A 237 48.59 -9.50 -24.97
C LEU A 237 49.14 -10.55 -25.95
N ARG A 238 48.35 -11.58 -26.26
CA ARG A 238 48.36 -12.29 -27.55
C ARG A 238 46.94 -12.45 -28.09
N PRO A 239 46.67 -12.19 -29.37
CA PRO A 239 45.38 -12.48 -30.01
C PRO A 239 45.46 -13.77 -30.84
N GLU A 240 44.45 -14.66 -30.73
CA GLU A 240 44.17 -15.65 -31.77
C GLU A 240 42.66 -15.80 -32.02
N THR A 241 42.38 -16.05 -33.30
CA THR A 241 41.15 -15.98 -34.10
C THR A 241 40.11 -17.11 -33.87
N PRO A 242 38.86 -16.94 -34.37
CA PRO A 242 37.75 -17.87 -34.15
C PRO A 242 37.65 -18.97 -35.23
N PRO A 243 36.96 -20.09 -34.94
CA PRO A 243 36.26 -20.80 -36.00
C PRO A 243 34.80 -21.19 -35.70
N LEU A 244 34.17 -21.56 -36.81
CA LEU A 244 32.75 -21.72 -37.14
C LEU A 244 31.92 -22.73 -36.31
N ALA A 245 30.61 -22.52 -36.43
CA ALA A 245 29.49 -23.33 -35.96
C ALA A 245 29.43 -24.78 -36.48
N GLY A 246 28.91 -25.68 -35.64
CA GLY A 246 28.39 -27.01 -35.98
C GLY A 246 27.72 -27.67 -34.75
N PRO A 247 26.62 -28.44 -34.90
CA PRO A 247 25.71 -28.78 -33.80
C PRO A 247 26.01 -30.17 -33.20
N SER A 248 25.98 -30.32 -31.87
CA SER A 248 25.39 -31.49 -31.16
C SER A 248 25.66 -31.50 -29.66
N GLN A 249 24.56 -31.62 -28.92
CA GLN A 249 24.31 -32.45 -27.73
C GLN A 249 25.17 -32.30 -26.45
N LEU A 250 24.51 -31.65 -25.46
CA LEU A 250 24.25 -32.12 -24.09
C LEU A 250 25.35 -32.93 -23.38
N GLN A 251 26.18 -32.24 -22.59
CA GLN A 251 26.77 -32.76 -21.34
C GLN A 251 26.83 -31.65 -20.24
N PRO A 252 26.76 -32.04 -18.95
CA PRO A 252 26.50 -31.13 -17.85
C PRO A 252 27.79 -30.54 -17.28
N SER A 253 28.23 -29.42 -17.83
CA SER A 253 29.26 -28.58 -17.21
C SER A 253 28.60 -27.76 -16.09
N GLY A 254 29.23 -27.72 -14.91
CA GLY A 254 28.77 -26.98 -13.72
C GLY A 254 28.73 -25.45 -13.84
N ASP A 255 28.57 -24.92 -15.05
CA ASP A 255 28.27 -23.53 -15.31
C ASP A 255 26.76 -23.37 -15.38
N HIS A 256 26.19 -22.92 -14.26
CA HIS A 256 24.82 -22.47 -14.22
C HIS A 256 24.63 -21.33 -15.23
N PRO A 257 23.51 -21.28 -15.97
CA PRO A 257 23.28 -20.22 -16.93
C PRO A 257 23.46 -18.83 -16.30
N PRO A 258 24.15 -17.88 -16.97
CA PRO A 258 24.55 -16.59 -16.39
C PRO A 258 23.35 -15.76 -15.88
N HIS A 259 22.16 -16.01 -16.41
CA HIS A 259 20.92 -15.35 -15.99
C HIS A 259 20.42 -15.78 -14.59
N PHE A 260 20.91 -16.90 -14.03
CA PHE A 260 20.57 -17.30 -12.65
C PHE A 260 21.57 -16.81 -11.60
N LYS A 261 22.70 -16.20 -12.01
CA LYS A 261 23.74 -15.72 -11.09
C LYS A 261 23.20 -14.74 -10.05
N VAL A 262 22.34 -13.83 -10.49
CA VAL A 262 21.69 -12.82 -9.62
C VAL A 262 20.80 -13.47 -8.56
N LEU A 263 20.06 -14.52 -8.92
CA LEU A 263 19.24 -15.28 -7.99
C LEU A 263 20.13 -16.02 -6.96
N ILE A 264 21.27 -16.55 -7.41
CA ILE A 264 22.24 -17.21 -6.54
C ILE A 264 22.86 -16.22 -5.54
N ASP A 265 23.34 -15.06 -6.02
CA ASP A 265 23.95 -14.02 -5.18
C ASP A 265 22.97 -13.53 -4.07
N ILE A 266 21.69 -13.37 -4.41
CA ILE A 266 20.64 -13.00 -3.45
C ILE A 266 20.43 -14.09 -2.40
N LEU A 267 20.34 -15.36 -2.82
CA LEU A 267 20.14 -16.47 -1.88
C LEU A 267 21.37 -16.72 -1.00
N GLU A 268 22.60 -16.52 -1.51
CA GLU A 268 23.83 -16.54 -0.73
C GLU A 268 23.86 -15.41 0.31
N LYS A 269 23.38 -14.22 -0.04
CA LYS A 269 23.24 -13.10 0.91
C LYS A 269 22.25 -13.41 2.03
N TYR A 270 21.17 -14.14 1.75
CA TYR A 270 20.25 -14.62 2.80
C TYR A 270 20.90 -15.70 3.69
N ARG A 271 21.68 -16.61 3.10
CA ARG A 271 22.45 -17.62 3.84
C ARG A 271 23.49 -17.00 4.77
N ALA A 272 24.22 -15.99 4.31
CA ALA A 272 25.19 -15.23 5.12
C ALA A 272 24.53 -14.52 6.31
N LYS A 273 23.22 -14.23 6.24
CA LYS A 273 22.42 -13.66 7.32
C LYS A 273 21.77 -14.73 8.23
N GLY A 274 22.06 -16.02 8.01
CA GLY A 274 21.50 -17.14 8.77
C GLY A 274 20.07 -17.53 8.37
N VAL A 275 19.55 -17.03 7.25
CA VAL A 275 18.23 -17.38 6.74
C VAL A 275 18.38 -18.41 5.62
N GLU A 276 18.27 -19.70 5.97
CA GLU A 276 18.47 -20.79 5.00
C GLU A 276 17.30 -20.98 4.02
N LYS A 277 16.10 -20.53 4.39
CA LYS A 277 14.85 -20.71 3.62
C LYS A 277 14.05 -19.41 3.56
N PRO A 278 14.51 -18.39 2.82
CA PRO A 278 13.75 -17.16 2.64
C PRO A 278 12.41 -17.42 1.91
N LEU A 279 11.43 -16.56 2.18
CA LEU A 279 10.12 -16.62 1.53
C LEU A 279 10.22 -16.23 0.05
N ARG A 280 9.45 -16.92 -0.80
CA ARG A 280 9.38 -16.65 -2.25
C ARG A 280 8.94 -15.22 -2.56
N SER A 281 8.05 -14.65 -1.75
CA SER A 281 7.61 -13.26 -1.88
C SER A 281 8.74 -12.27 -1.60
N THR A 282 9.55 -12.51 -0.55
CA THR A 282 10.69 -11.64 -0.19
C THR A 282 11.78 -11.69 -1.25
N VAL A 283 12.14 -12.89 -1.72
CA VAL A 283 13.11 -13.05 -2.81
C VAL A 283 12.59 -12.46 -4.12
N GLY A 284 11.29 -12.56 -4.38
CA GLY A 284 10.66 -11.94 -5.55
C GLY A 284 10.71 -10.41 -5.54
N VAL A 285 10.60 -9.77 -4.36
CA VAL A 285 10.77 -8.32 -4.22
C VAL A 285 12.21 -7.90 -4.50
N ASP A 286 13.18 -8.63 -3.95
CA ASP A 286 14.62 -8.35 -4.18
C ASP A 286 15.02 -8.54 -5.65
N LEU A 287 14.34 -9.43 -6.38
CA LEU A 287 14.51 -9.65 -7.82
C LEU A 287 13.68 -8.69 -8.69
N ALA A 288 12.71 -7.96 -8.13
CA ALA A 288 11.78 -7.11 -8.89
C ALA A 288 12.44 -5.85 -9.49
N GLY A 289 13.67 -5.53 -9.11
CA GLY A 289 14.44 -4.39 -9.61
C GLY A 289 15.40 -4.69 -10.77
N GLN A 290 15.55 -5.95 -11.20
CA GLN A 290 16.57 -6.34 -12.19
C GLN A 290 15.93 -6.95 -13.46
N THR A 291 16.53 -6.69 -14.62
CA THR A 291 16.07 -7.15 -15.95
C THR A 291 16.21 -8.67 -16.17
N VAL A 292 16.39 -9.46 -15.11
CA VAL A 292 16.70 -10.89 -15.10
C VAL A 292 15.62 -11.74 -15.78
N TYR A 293 14.36 -11.30 -15.73
CA TYR A 293 13.23 -12.03 -16.31
C TYR A 293 13.35 -12.19 -17.82
N LYS A 294 13.83 -11.15 -18.53
CA LYS A 294 13.96 -11.17 -20.00
C LYS A 294 15.12 -12.04 -20.45
N ASP A 295 16.24 -11.98 -19.73
CA ASP A 295 17.47 -12.71 -20.06
C ASP A 295 17.32 -14.23 -19.87
N ALA A 296 16.38 -14.65 -19.03
CA ALA A 296 16.00 -16.06 -18.83
C ALA A 296 14.77 -16.49 -19.65
N GLY A 297 14.23 -15.62 -20.51
CA GLY A 297 13.03 -15.91 -21.31
C GLY A 297 11.74 -16.08 -20.50
N ALA A 298 11.72 -15.58 -19.25
CA ALA A 298 10.59 -15.69 -18.34
C ALA A 298 9.70 -14.44 -18.38
N LYS A 299 8.37 -14.63 -18.41
CA LYS A 299 7.40 -13.52 -18.41
C LYS A 299 7.03 -13.03 -17.01
N ASN A 300 7.27 -13.85 -15.99
CA ASN A 300 6.95 -13.55 -14.59
C ASN A 300 7.84 -14.36 -13.64
N PHE A 301 7.87 -13.95 -12.37
CA PHE A 301 8.67 -14.58 -11.31
C PHE A 301 8.36 -16.08 -11.15
N SER A 302 7.08 -16.48 -11.28
CA SER A 302 6.70 -17.88 -11.15
C SER A 302 7.36 -18.75 -12.23
N GLN A 303 7.36 -18.28 -13.48
CA GLN A 303 8.01 -18.94 -14.60
C GLN A 303 9.54 -18.95 -14.46
N PHE A 304 10.12 -17.85 -14.00
CA PHE A 304 11.57 -17.74 -13.77
C PHE A 304 12.06 -18.74 -12.71
N ILE A 305 11.34 -18.85 -11.60
CA ILE A 305 11.67 -19.78 -10.52
C ILE A 305 11.43 -21.24 -10.93
N ALA A 306 10.41 -21.52 -11.75
CA ALA A 306 10.22 -22.85 -12.32
C ALA A 306 11.38 -23.27 -13.23
N LEU A 307 11.92 -22.34 -14.04
CA LEU A 307 13.12 -22.59 -14.85
C LEU A 307 14.35 -22.82 -13.98
N ALA A 308 14.51 -22.05 -12.89
CA ALA A 308 15.61 -22.22 -11.95
C ALA A 308 15.55 -23.56 -11.19
N GLU A 309 14.35 -24.03 -10.84
CA GLU A 309 14.12 -25.35 -10.24
C GLU A 309 14.44 -26.47 -11.24
N GLN A 310 13.98 -26.34 -12.49
CA GLN A 310 14.28 -27.30 -13.56
C GLN A 310 15.78 -27.37 -13.87
N ALA A 311 16.47 -26.23 -13.79
CA ALA A 311 17.92 -26.13 -13.93
C ALA A 311 18.69 -26.61 -12.69
N LYS A 312 18.00 -27.10 -11.64
CA LYS A 312 18.57 -27.56 -10.37
C LYS A 312 19.41 -26.50 -9.63
N VAL A 313 19.08 -25.22 -9.84
CA VAL A 313 19.72 -24.09 -9.14
C VAL A 313 19.08 -23.87 -7.78
N VAL A 314 17.75 -24.01 -7.70
CA VAL A 314 16.97 -23.75 -6.49
C VAL A 314 16.07 -24.91 -6.11
N GLN A 315 15.78 -25.01 -4.82
CA GLN A 315 14.79 -25.91 -4.25
C GLN A 315 13.61 -25.09 -3.71
N LEU A 316 12.40 -25.50 -4.07
CA LEU A 316 11.17 -24.87 -3.61
C LEU A 316 10.46 -25.75 -2.57
N GLY A 317 9.74 -25.10 -1.66
CA GLY A 317 8.87 -25.81 -0.73
C GLY A 317 7.84 -24.91 -0.08
N GLY A 318 6.92 -25.52 0.65
CA GLY A 318 5.79 -24.84 1.30
C GLY A 318 4.61 -24.56 0.36
N THR A 319 3.47 -24.18 0.95
CA THR A 319 2.23 -23.85 0.24
C THR A 319 1.83 -22.41 0.56
N SER A 320 1.35 -21.69 -0.45
CA SER A 320 0.83 -20.31 -0.33
C SER A 320 1.73 -19.38 0.51
N GLY A 321 1.21 -18.67 1.52
CA GLY A 321 1.95 -17.67 2.31
C GLY A 321 3.15 -18.18 3.13
N SER A 322 3.44 -19.48 3.06
CA SER A 322 4.64 -20.12 3.64
C SER A 322 5.63 -20.63 2.60
N ALA A 323 5.41 -20.32 1.31
CA ALA A 323 6.25 -20.82 0.24
C ALA A 323 7.66 -20.20 0.30
N TRP A 324 8.68 -21.05 0.35
CA TRP A 324 10.08 -20.67 0.49
C TRP A 324 10.92 -21.17 -0.69
N ILE A 325 12.08 -20.56 -0.86
CA ILE A 325 13.07 -20.86 -1.90
C ILE A 325 14.45 -20.94 -1.25
N ALA A 326 15.24 -21.93 -1.63
CA ALA A 326 16.61 -22.11 -1.15
C ALA A 326 17.52 -22.56 -2.30
N LEU A 327 18.84 -22.40 -2.15
CA LEU A 327 19.79 -22.98 -3.10
C LEU A 327 19.74 -24.51 -3.02
N HIS A 328 19.81 -25.15 -4.19
CA HIS A 328 19.83 -26.60 -4.27
C HIS A 328 21.08 -27.18 -3.60
N ARG A 329 20.99 -28.37 -2.99
CA ARG A 329 22.09 -29.02 -2.24
C ARG A 329 23.36 -29.25 -3.07
N SER A 330 23.27 -29.22 -4.40
CA SER A 330 24.44 -29.30 -5.29
C SER A 330 25.28 -28.02 -5.34
N LEU A 331 24.78 -26.92 -4.78
CA LEU A 331 25.47 -25.62 -4.64
C LEU A 331 25.75 -25.29 -3.16
N GLN A 332 25.59 -26.28 -2.27
CA GLN A 332 25.81 -26.12 -0.81
C GLN A 332 27.25 -26.35 -0.40
#